data_AF-A0A2X1P4V4-F1
#
_entry.id   AF-A0A2X1P4V4-F1
#
_cell.length_a   1.000
_cell.length_b   1.000
_cell.length_c   1.000
_cell.angle_alpha   90.00
_cell.angle_beta   90.00
_cell.angle_gamma   90.00
#
_symmetry.space_group_name_H-M   'P 1'
#
loop_
_entity.id
_entity.type
_entity.pdbx_description
1 polymer ?
#
loop_
_entity_poly.entity_id
_entity_poly.type
_entity_poly.pdbx_seq_one_letter_code
_entity_poly.pdbx_strand_id
1 'polypeptide(L)'
;MTMPTNQCPWRMQVHHITQETPDVWTISLICHDYYPYRAGQYALVSVRNSAETLRAYTISSTPGVSEYITLTVRRIDDGVGSQWLTRDVKRGDYLWLSDAMGEFTCDDKAEDKFLLLAAGCGVTPIMSMRRWLAKNRPQADVRVIYNVRTPQDVIFADEWRNYPVTLVAENNVTKALSLVVSLANCWQVYLT
;
A
#
# COMPACT_ATOMS: atom_id res chain seq x y z
N MET A 1 13.16 -12.34 -22.33
CA MET A 1 12.44 -13.03 -21.24
C MET A 1 11.02 -13.29 -21.72
N THR A 2 10.55 -14.54 -21.67
CA THR A 2 9.23 -14.97 -22.16
C THR A 2 8.19 -14.88 -21.06
N MET A 3 6.93 -14.65 -21.43
CA MET A 3 5.79 -14.65 -20.51
C MET A 3 5.64 -16.03 -19.86
N PRO A 4 5.60 -16.14 -18.52
CA PRO A 4 5.58 -17.44 -17.83
C PRO A 4 4.20 -18.09 -17.83
N THR A 5 3.12 -17.29 -17.84
CA THR A 5 1.74 -17.76 -17.82
C THR A 5 0.81 -16.70 -18.40
N ASN A 6 -0.27 -17.13 -19.06
CA ASN A 6 -1.31 -16.24 -19.58
C ASN A 6 -2.07 -15.51 -18.44
N GLN A 7 -2.00 -16.01 -17.21
CA GLN A 7 -2.62 -15.36 -16.05
C GLN A 7 -1.86 -14.10 -15.61
N CYS A 8 -0.60 -13.94 -16.01
CA CYS A 8 0.22 -12.78 -15.67
C CYS A 8 0.86 -12.18 -16.93
N PRO A 9 0.07 -11.53 -17.80
CA PRO A 9 0.57 -11.03 -19.08
C PRO A 9 1.37 -9.74 -18.97
N TRP A 10 1.25 -9.00 -17.86
CA TRP A 10 1.82 -7.67 -17.73
C TRP A 10 3.27 -7.72 -17.27
N ARG A 11 4.19 -7.46 -18.19
CA ARG A 11 5.62 -7.38 -17.90
C ARG A 11 5.96 -6.03 -17.28
N MET A 12 6.47 -6.06 -16.06
CA MET A 12 6.83 -4.88 -15.26
C MET A 12 8.33 -4.86 -15.01
N GLN A 13 9.01 -3.77 -15.32
CA GLN A 13 10.43 -3.61 -14.96
C GLN A 13 10.56 -2.98 -13.57
N VAL A 14 11.43 -3.54 -12.73
CA VAL A 14 11.74 -2.97 -11.42
C VAL A 14 12.61 -1.73 -11.59
N HIS A 15 12.06 -0.58 -11.23
CA HIS A 15 12.75 0.71 -11.30
C HIS A 15 13.62 0.98 -10.07
N HIS A 16 13.05 0.85 -8.87
CA HIS A 16 13.78 0.93 -7.60
C HIS A 16 13.03 0.19 -6.50
N ILE A 17 13.73 -0.09 -5.40
CA ILE A 17 13.19 -0.78 -4.23
C ILE A 17 13.53 0.06 -3.01
N THR A 18 12.52 0.35 -2.19
CA THR A 18 12.65 1.13 -0.96
C THR A 18 12.29 0.24 0.22
N GLN A 19 13.10 0.25 1.28
CA GLN A 19 12.74 -0.39 2.53
C GLN A 19 11.93 0.59 3.39
N GLU A 20 10.66 0.27 3.65
CA GLU A 20 9.73 1.11 4.42
C GLU A 20 9.91 0.91 5.93
N THR A 21 10.08 -0.35 6.34
CA THR A 21 10.26 -0.77 7.74
C THR A 21 11.29 -1.93 7.76
N PRO A 22 11.73 -2.41 8.94
CA PRO A 22 12.66 -3.54 9.00
C PRO A 22 12.19 -4.82 8.27
N ASP A 23 10.88 -5.00 8.10
CA ASP A 23 10.25 -6.17 7.49
C ASP A 23 9.36 -5.85 6.26
N VAL A 24 9.33 -4.61 5.74
CA VAL A 24 8.50 -4.22 4.60
C VAL A 24 9.30 -3.43 3.55
N TRP A 25 9.08 -3.77 2.28
CA TRP A 25 9.69 -3.10 1.13
C TRP A 25 8.62 -2.67 0.13
N THR A 26 8.81 -1.51 -0.49
CA THR A 26 8.07 -1.05 -1.67
C THR A 26 8.90 -1.26 -2.92
N ILE A 27 8.33 -1.95 -3.91
CA ILE A 27 8.94 -2.21 -5.21
C ILE A 27 8.23 -1.33 -6.23
N SER A 28 8.97 -0.41 -6.84
CA SER A 28 8.48 0.50 -7.87
C SER A 28 8.69 -0.10 -9.25
N LEU A 29 7.62 -0.14 -10.03
CA LEU A 29 7.51 -0.87 -11.28
C LEU A 29 7.14 0.07 -12.43
N ILE A 30 7.76 -0.17 -13.58
CA ILE A 30 7.45 0.46 -14.86
C ILE A 30 6.72 -0.58 -15.72
N CYS A 31 5.47 -0.28 -16.07
CA CYS A 31 4.82 -0.93 -17.20
C CYS A 31 5.25 -0.20 -18.48
N HIS A 32 5.65 -0.93 -19.51
CA HIS A 32 6.00 -0.33 -20.80
C HIS A 32 4.75 0.01 -21.63
N ASP A 33 3.59 -0.42 -21.16
CA ASP A 33 2.26 -0.15 -21.69
C ASP A 33 1.38 0.49 -20.60
N TYR A 34 0.10 0.68 -20.91
CA TYR A 34 -0.89 1.12 -19.93
C TYR A 34 -1.44 -0.06 -19.13
N TYR A 35 -1.23 -0.05 -17.81
CA TYR A 35 -1.79 -1.04 -16.88
C TYR A 35 -3.04 -0.48 -16.20
N PRO A 36 -4.27 -0.91 -16.57
CA PRO A 36 -5.49 -0.41 -15.97
C PRO A 36 -5.72 -1.01 -14.57
N TYR A 37 -5.95 -0.16 -13.58
CA TYR A 37 -6.34 -0.58 -12.23
C TYR A 37 -7.06 0.55 -11.49
N ARG A 38 -7.77 0.21 -10.41
CA ARG A 38 -8.41 1.15 -9.48
C ARG A 38 -7.68 1.15 -8.14
N ALA A 39 -7.74 2.27 -7.43
CA ALA A 39 -7.12 2.38 -6.11
C ALA A 39 -7.70 1.35 -5.13
N GLY A 40 -6.83 0.64 -4.41
CA GLY A 40 -7.21 -0.42 -3.47
C GLY A 40 -7.24 -1.84 -4.04
N GLN A 41 -7.13 -2.01 -5.37
CA GLN A 41 -7.04 -3.32 -6.01
C GLN A 41 -5.70 -4.02 -5.76
N TYR A 42 -5.67 -5.33 -6.03
CA TYR A 42 -4.47 -6.16 -5.99
C TYR A 42 -4.19 -6.78 -7.36
N ALA A 43 -3.01 -7.35 -7.55
CA ALA A 43 -2.67 -8.17 -8.69
C ALA A 43 -2.00 -9.46 -8.23
N LEU A 44 -2.12 -10.51 -9.04
CA LEU A 44 -1.28 -11.70 -8.87
C LEU A 44 0.10 -11.41 -9.45
N VAL A 45 1.14 -11.81 -8.73
CA VAL A 45 2.52 -11.80 -9.21
C VAL A 45 2.96 -13.24 -9.46
N SER A 46 3.52 -13.49 -10.65
CA SER A 46 4.21 -14.75 -10.96
C SER A 46 5.55 -14.79 -10.23
N VAL A 47 5.62 -15.59 -9.16
CA VAL A 47 6.80 -15.69 -8.30
C VAL A 47 7.90 -16.44 -9.05
N ARG A 48 9.09 -15.84 -9.14
CA ARG A 48 10.25 -16.39 -9.87
C ARG A 48 9.93 -16.78 -11.32
N ASN A 49 9.01 -16.06 -11.96
CA ASN A 49 8.53 -16.37 -13.31
C ASN A 49 7.93 -17.80 -13.42
N SER A 50 7.34 -18.32 -12.35
CA SER A 50 6.64 -19.60 -12.34
C SER A 50 5.18 -19.45 -12.79
N ALA A 51 4.71 -20.38 -13.61
CA ALA A 51 3.28 -20.47 -13.97
C ALA A 51 2.40 -20.99 -12.82
N GLU A 52 3.00 -21.68 -11.84
CA GLU A 52 2.29 -22.40 -10.78
C GLU A 52 2.24 -21.59 -9.47
N THR A 53 3.25 -20.77 -9.22
CA THR A 53 3.34 -20.00 -7.97
C THR A 53 2.90 -18.55 -8.21
N LEU A 54 1.60 -18.32 -8.05
CA LEU A 54 1.01 -16.98 -8.09
C LEU A 54 0.71 -16.49 -6.67
N ARG A 55 1.00 -15.22 -6.38
CA ARG A 55 0.70 -14.60 -5.08
C ARG A 55 0.06 -13.23 -5.27
N ALA A 56 -1.02 -12.98 -4.53
CA ALA A 56 -1.72 -11.71 -4.55
C ALA A 56 -0.93 -10.65 -3.76
N TYR A 57 -0.73 -9.48 -4.35
CA TYR A 57 -0.18 -8.31 -3.70
C TYR A 57 -1.01 -7.08 -4.05
N THR A 58 -1.37 -6.30 -3.04
CA THR A 58 -2.06 -5.03 -3.26
C THR A 58 -1.17 -4.09 -4.07
N ILE A 59 -1.78 -3.40 -5.04
CA ILE A 59 -1.15 -2.32 -5.76
C ILE A 59 -1.20 -1.09 -4.83
N SER A 60 -0.07 -0.79 -4.18
CA SER A 60 0.01 0.28 -3.19
C SER A 60 0.06 1.68 -3.82
N SER A 61 0.28 1.77 -5.13
CA SER A 61 0.25 3.02 -5.90
C SER A 61 -1.18 3.43 -6.27
N THR A 62 -1.34 4.65 -6.79
CA THR A 62 -2.62 5.22 -7.19
C THR A 62 -2.63 5.56 -8.67
N PRO A 63 -3.61 5.06 -9.46
CA PRO A 63 -3.64 5.28 -10.90
C PRO A 63 -3.77 6.77 -11.21
N GLY A 64 -2.95 7.28 -12.14
CA GLY A 64 -2.94 8.69 -12.55
C GLY A 64 -2.37 9.67 -11.51
N VAL A 65 -1.86 9.18 -10.37
CA VAL A 65 -1.27 10.01 -9.31
C VAL A 65 0.16 9.61 -9.01
N SER A 66 0.41 8.30 -8.85
CA SER A 66 1.75 7.77 -8.61
C SER A 66 2.56 7.71 -9.90
N GLU A 67 3.83 8.07 -9.83
CA GLU A 67 4.77 7.99 -10.96
C GLU A 67 5.03 6.54 -11.40
N TYR A 68 5.04 5.61 -10.45
CA TYR A 68 5.27 4.18 -10.69
C TYR A 68 4.11 3.34 -10.16
N ILE A 69 3.94 2.15 -10.74
CA ILE A 69 3.11 1.11 -10.13
C ILE A 69 3.91 0.55 -8.95
N THR A 70 3.34 0.46 -7.75
CA THR A 70 4.08 -0.03 -6.58
C THR A 70 3.42 -1.24 -5.95
N LEU A 71 4.25 -2.20 -5.54
CA LEU A 71 3.85 -3.30 -4.66
C LEU A 71 4.60 -3.13 -3.34
N THR A 72 3.87 -3.02 -2.23
CA THR A 72 4.47 -2.94 -0.90
C THR A 72 4.27 -4.25 -0.17
N VAL A 73 5.39 -4.92 0.12
CA VAL A 73 5.46 -6.34 0.47
C VAL A 73 6.12 -6.47 1.84
N ARG A 74 5.39 -7.05 2.79
CA ARG A 74 5.97 -7.55 4.03
C ARG A 74 6.69 -8.87 3.77
N ARG A 75 7.93 -8.99 4.24
CA ARG A 75 8.64 -10.27 4.28
C ARG A 75 7.97 -11.16 5.32
N ILE A 76 7.63 -12.38 4.89
CA ILE A 76 7.07 -13.42 5.77
C ILE A 76 8.09 -14.55 5.81
N ASP A 77 8.38 -15.03 7.01
CA ASP A 77 9.24 -16.19 7.19
C ASP A 77 8.63 -17.39 6.45
N ASP A 78 9.47 -18.15 5.75
CA ASP A 78 9.09 -19.25 4.84
C ASP A 78 8.14 -18.88 3.67
N GLY A 79 7.82 -17.59 3.51
CA GLY A 79 7.00 -17.07 2.41
C GLY A 79 7.77 -17.02 1.09
N VAL A 80 7.55 -17.98 0.20
CA VAL A 80 8.26 -18.08 -1.09
C VAL A 80 8.18 -16.78 -1.92
N GLY A 81 6.99 -16.19 -2.05
CA GLY A 81 6.78 -14.97 -2.83
C GLY A 81 7.35 -13.71 -2.18
N SER A 82 7.09 -13.53 -0.88
CA SER A 82 7.57 -12.34 -0.17
C SER A 82 9.08 -12.35 0.00
N GLN A 83 9.71 -13.50 0.26
CA GLN A 83 11.17 -13.60 0.31
C GLN A 83 11.80 -13.32 -1.05
N TRP A 84 11.25 -13.88 -2.14
CA TRP A 84 11.77 -13.61 -3.48
C TRP A 84 11.71 -12.11 -3.81
N LEU A 85 10.55 -11.48 -3.62
CA LEU A 85 10.35 -10.05 -3.88
C LEU A 85 11.24 -9.14 -3.01
N THR A 86 11.52 -9.52 -1.77
CA THR A 86 12.26 -8.67 -0.81
C THR A 86 13.76 -8.94 -0.73
N ARG A 87 14.24 -10.10 -1.21
CA ARG A 87 15.66 -10.50 -1.10
C ARG A 87 16.37 -10.68 -2.44
N ASP A 88 15.67 -11.25 -3.43
CA ASP A 88 16.29 -11.69 -4.67
C ASP A 88 16.07 -10.70 -5.81
N VAL A 89 14.89 -10.07 -5.86
CA VAL A 89 14.52 -9.09 -6.88
C VAL A 89 15.37 -7.83 -6.72
N LYS A 90 15.89 -7.34 -7.85
CA LYS A 90 16.75 -6.15 -7.93
C LYS A 90 16.24 -5.18 -8.99
N ARG A 91 16.72 -3.94 -8.91
CA ARG A 91 16.53 -2.95 -9.98
C ARG A 91 16.97 -3.53 -11.32
N GLY A 92 16.15 -3.32 -12.34
CA GLY A 92 16.37 -3.83 -13.70
C GLY A 92 15.73 -5.19 -13.98
N ASP A 93 15.38 -5.96 -12.94
CA ASP A 93 14.66 -7.22 -13.10
C ASP A 93 13.25 -7.00 -13.66
N TYR A 94 12.64 -8.07 -14.16
CA TYR A 94 11.27 -8.07 -14.62
C TYR A 94 10.39 -8.95 -13.73
N LEU A 95 9.20 -8.44 -13.43
CA LEU A 95 8.10 -9.16 -12.80
C LEU A 95 6.96 -9.31 -13.80
N TRP A 96 6.07 -10.28 -13.56
CA TRP A 96 4.87 -10.48 -14.35
C TRP A 96 3.64 -10.40 -13.44
N LEU A 97 2.71 -9.50 -13.79
CA LEU A 97 1.46 -9.28 -13.06
C LEU A 97 0.26 -9.77 -13.87
N SER A 98 -0.78 -10.24 -13.19
CA SER A 98 -2.12 -10.39 -13.75
C SER A 98 -2.76 -9.04 -14.06
N ASP A 99 -3.93 -9.05 -14.68
CA ASP A 99 -4.83 -7.89 -14.58
C ASP A 99 -5.09 -7.54 -13.11
N ALA A 100 -5.43 -6.29 -12.84
CA ALA A 100 -5.84 -5.88 -11.50
C ALA A 100 -7.17 -6.54 -11.13
N MET A 101 -7.26 -6.99 -9.87
CA MET A 101 -8.36 -7.77 -9.33
C MET A 101 -8.87 -7.16 -8.02
N GLY A 102 -10.09 -7.54 -7.66
CA GLY A 102 -10.72 -7.18 -6.39
C GLY A 102 -11.61 -5.94 -6.48
N GLU A 103 -12.60 -5.89 -5.59
CA GLU A 103 -13.63 -4.84 -5.53
C GLU A 103 -13.41 -3.86 -4.36
N PHE A 104 -12.29 -3.99 -3.64
CA PHE A 104 -11.97 -3.10 -2.52
C PHE A 104 -11.44 -1.77 -3.05
N THR A 105 -12.35 -0.84 -3.33
CA THR A 105 -12.04 0.49 -3.85
C THR A 105 -12.95 1.55 -3.25
N CYS A 106 -12.50 2.80 -3.29
CA CYS A 106 -13.25 3.99 -2.91
C CYS A 106 -13.86 4.72 -4.12
N ASP A 107 -13.42 4.37 -5.34
CA ASP A 107 -13.77 5.06 -6.57
C ASP A 107 -15.23 4.80 -6.99
N ASP A 108 -15.81 3.66 -6.58
CA ASP A 108 -17.21 3.30 -6.85
C ASP A 108 -18.21 3.82 -5.81
N LYS A 109 -17.76 4.52 -4.77
CA LYS A 109 -18.62 4.99 -3.68
C LYS A 109 -19.24 6.33 -4.02
N ALA A 110 -20.52 6.50 -3.74
CA ALA A 110 -21.22 7.77 -3.98
C ALA A 110 -21.00 8.76 -2.84
N GLU A 111 -20.68 8.25 -1.65
CA GLU A 111 -20.48 9.03 -0.43
C GLU A 111 -19.12 9.73 -0.40
N ASP A 112 -19.07 10.85 0.31
CA ASP A 112 -17.84 11.64 0.53
C ASP A 112 -17.36 11.55 1.99
N LYS A 113 -17.77 10.53 2.74
CA LYS A 113 -17.30 10.25 4.10
C LYS A 113 -16.69 8.86 4.19
N PHE A 114 -15.41 8.80 4.52
CA PHE A 114 -14.65 7.55 4.53
C PHE A 114 -13.98 7.34 5.88
N LEU A 115 -14.24 6.19 6.50
CA LEU A 115 -13.43 5.66 7.60
C LEU A 115 -12.59 4.51 7.07
N LEU A 116 -11.28 4.72 6.99
CA LEU A 116 -10.31 3.74 6.50
C LEU A 116 -9.55 3.15 7.69
N LEU A 117 -9.66 1.84 7.86
CA LEU A 117 -9.02 1.11 8.95
C LEU A 117 -7.90 0.24 8.39
N ALA A 118 -6.72 0.31 8.99
CA ALA A 118 -5.56 -0.48 8.60
C ALA A 118 -4.85 -1.08 9.81
N ALA A 119 -4.22 -2.23 9.61
CA ALA A 119 -3.28 -2.82 10.55
C ALA A 119 -2.07 -3.40 9.82
N GLY A 120 -0.86 -3.10 10.30
CA GLY A 120 0.39 -3.59 9.70
C GLY A 120 0.48 -3.33 8.19
N CYS A 121 0.77 -4.36 7.41
CA CYS A 121 0.87 -4.27 5.94
C CYS A 121 -0.49 -4.13 5.23
N GLY A 122 -1.60 -4.31 5.95
CA GLY A 122 -2.96 -4.05 5.44
C GLY A 122 -3.24 -2.57 5.15
N VAL A 123 -2.28 -1.68 5.42
CA VAL A 123 -2.34 -0.26 5.06
C VAL A 123 -2.15 0.00 3.56
N THR A 124 -1.62 -0.96 2.81
CA THR A 124 -1.31 -0.81 1.39
C THR A 124 -2.49 -0.38 0.50
N PRO A 125 -3.70 -0.98 0.58
CA PRO A 125 -4.84 -0.48 -0.18
C PRO A 125 -5.35 0.86 0.38
N ILE A 126 -5.20 1.08 1.68
CA ILE A 126 -5.62 2.34 2.33
C ILE A 126 -4.79 3.50 1.82
N MET A 127 -3.48 3.34 1.66
CA MET A 127 -2.62 4.38 1.09
C MET A 127 -2.97 4.67 -0.37
N SER A 128 -3.19 3.62 -1.17
CA SER A 128 -3.63 3.74 -2.56
C SER A 128 -4.95 4.55 -2.67
N MET A 129 -5.94 4.22 -1.85
CA MET A 129 -7.23 4.93 -1.80
C MET A 129 -7.10 6.34 -1.21
N ARG A 130 -6.28 6.55 -0.18
CA ARG A 130 -6.09 7.86 0.47
C ARG A 130 -5.53 8.89 -0.49
N ARG A 131 -4.51 8.52 -1.27
CA ARG A 131 -3.94 9.33 -2.36
C ARG A 131 -4.98 9.60 -3.44
N TRP A 132 -5.77 8.59 -3.81
CA TRP A 132 -6.82 8.74 -4.83
C TRP A 132 -7.89 9.75 -4.40
N LEU A 133 -8.39 9.62 -3.17
CA LEU A 133 -9.36 10.55 -2.59
C LEU A 133 -8.78 11.96 -2.47
N ALA A 134 -7.52 12.10 -2.06
CA ALA A 134 -6.86 13.41 -1.99
C ALA A 134 -6.86 14.14 -3.34
N LYS A 135 -6.61 13.40 -4.44
CA LYS A 135 -6.53 13.98 -5.78
C LYS A 135 -7.91 14.21 -6.41
N ASN A 136 -8.78 13.22 -6.35
CA ASN A 136 -10.00 13.17 -7.14
C ASN A 136 -11.24 13.65 -6.36
N ARG A 137 -11.19 13.61 -5.02
CA ARG A 137 -12.27 14.05 -4.13
C ARG A 137 -11.73 14.88 -2.97
N PRO A 138 -11.09 16.04 -3.23
CA PRO A 138 -10.42 16.83 -2.20
C PRO A 138 -11.34 17.35 -1.09
N GLN A 139 -12.66 17.34 -1.29
CA GLN A 139 -13.67 17.75 -0.31
C GLN A 139 -14.21 16.59 0.55
N ALA A 140 -13.81 15.34 0.27
CA ALA A 140 -14.26 14.20 1.06
C ALA A 140 -13.69 14.24 2.50
N ASP A 141 -14.52 13.92 3.49
CA ASP A 141 -14.10 13.72 4.88
C ASP A 141 -13.50 12.32 5.03
N VAL A 142 -12.18 12.25 5.03
CA VAL A 142 -11.43 10.99 5.12
C VAL A 142 -10.75 10.88 6.46
N ARG A 143 -11.11 9.86 7.22
CA ARG A 143 -10.47 9.49 8.49
C ARG A 143 -9.73 8.17 8.34
N VAL A 144 -8.47 8.15 8.78
CA VAL A 144 -7.65 6.94 8.77
C VAL A 144 -7.29 6.58 10.20
N ILE A 145 -7.53 5.32 10.57
CA ILE A 145 -6.98 4.72 11.79
C ILE A 145 -6.02 3.62 11.37
N TYR A 146 -4.76 3.73 11.78
CA TYR A 146 -3.71 2.79 11.42
C TYR A 146 -3.04 2.22 12.66
N ASN A 147 -3.25 0.93 12.89
CA ASN A 147 -2.64 0.18 13.98
C ASN A 147 -1.29 -0.44 13.56
N VAL A 148 -0.27 -0.25 14.37
CA VAL A 148 1.08 -0.79 14.22
C VAL A 148 1.60 -1.34 15.56
N ARG A 149 2.62 -2.21 15.54
CA ARG A 149 3.19 -2.73 16.80
C ARG A 149 4.00 -1.65 17.52
N THR A 150 4.88 -0.99 16.76
CA THR A 150 5.77 0.09 17.22
C THR A 150 5.80 1.24 16.20
N PRO A 151 6.25 2.45 16.58
CA PRO A 151 6.42 3.55 15.64
C PRO A 151 7.34 3.23 14.44
N GLN A 152 8.30 2.32 14.61
CA GLN A 152 9.21 1.86 13.56
C GLN A 152 8.52 0.95 12.53
N ASP A 153 7.33 0.45 12.83
CA ASP A 153 6.51 -0.37 11.93
C ASP A 153 5.53 0.46 11.07
N VAL A 154 5.58 1.80 11.14
CA VAL A 154 4.72 2.68 10.33
C VAL A 154 5.20 2.67 8.88
N ILE A 155 4.50 1.94 8.02
CA ILE A 155 4.74 1.92 6.57
C ILE A 155 4.27 3.25 5.97
N PHE A 156 5.03 3.83 5.04
CA PHE A 156 4.79 5.15 4.43
C PHE A 156 4.84 6.32 5.44
N ALA A 157 5.71 6.24 6.45
CA ALA A 157 5.78 7.21 7.54
C ALA A 157 5.89 8.68 7.09
N ASP A 158 6.70 8.96 6.06
CA ASP A 158 6.86 10.32 5.53
C ASP A 158 5.58 10.84 4.88
N GLU A 159 4.87 9.97 4.16
CA GLU A 159 3.67 10.37 3.45
C GLU A 159 2.48 10.62 4.38
N TRP A 160 2.38 9.87 5.47
CA TRP A 160 1.35 10.10 6.48
C TRP A 160 1.40 11.51 7.08
N ARG A 161 2.52 12.24 6.96
CA ARG A 161 2.61 13.66 7.38
C ARG A 161 1.74 14.59 6.53
N ASN A 162 1.37 14.17 5.33
CA ASN A 162 0.53 14.95 4.42
C ASN A 162 -0.97 14.72 4.64
N TYR A 163 -1.35 13.77 5.50
CA TYR A 163 -2.72 13.35 5.70
C TYR A 163 -3.09 13.28 7.19
N PRO A 164 -4.32 13.66 7.58
CA PRO A 164 -4.80 13.33 8.91
C PRO A 164 -4.85 11.81 9.11
N VAL A 165 -4.15 11.29 10.11
CA VAL A 165 -4.16 9.87 10.48
C VAL A 165 -4.06 9.71 12.00
N THR A 166 -4.82 8.78 12.55
CA THR A 166 -4.70 8.34 13.94
C THR A 166 -3.83 7.08 13.96
N LEU A 167 -2.59 7.23 14.41
CA LEU A 167 -1.67 6.09 14.61
C LEU A 167 -1.88 5.48 16.00
N VAL A 168 -2.08 4.16 16.05
CA VAL A 168 -2.21 3.38 17.28
C VAL A 168 -1.03 2.41 17.35
N ALA A 169 -0.30 2.39 18.48
CA ALA A 169 0.85 1.51 18.68
C ALA A 169 0.63 0.53 19.84
N GLU A 170 0.67 -0.78 19.58
CA GLU A 170 0.34 -1.85 20.55
C GLU A 170 1.29 -1.89 21.76
N ASN A 171 2.59 -1.70 21.57
CA ASN A 171 3.56 -1.76 22.69
C ASN A 171 3.58 -0.49 23.55
N ASN A 172 2.72 0.48 23.24
CA ASN A 172 2.49 1.62 24.10
C ASN A 172 1.24 1.45 24.96
N VAL A 173 0.62 0.29 25.17
CA VAL A 173 -0.63 0.20 25.97
C VAL A 173 -0.51 0.79 27.39
N THR A 174 0.68 0.88 28.01
CA THR A 174 0.90 1.64 29.26
C THR A 174 1.16 3.15 29.09
N LYS A 175 1.39 3.64 27.87
CA LYS A 175 1.43 5.07 27.46
C LYS A 175 0.35 5.45 26.42
N ALA A 176 -0.56 4.56 26.06
CA ALA A 176 -1.52 4.74 24.97
C ALA A 176 -2.65 5.68 25.40
N LEU A 177 -2.86 5.83 26.71
CA LEU A 177 -3.68 6.89 27.28
C LEU A 177 -3.02 8.28 27.19
N SER A 178 -1.72 8.41 26.89
CA SER A 178 -1.09 9.73 26.70
C SER A 178 -0.91 10.13 25.23
N LEU A 179 -0.84 9.19 24.28
CA LEU A 179 -0.76 9.51 22.84
C LEU A 179 -2.13 9.64 22.15
N VAL A 180 -3.19 8.99 22.65
CA VAL A 180 -4.58 9.30 22.24
C VAL A 180 -5.00 10.69 22.76
N VAL A 181 -4.35 11.20 23.82
CA VAL A 181 -4.65 12.52 24.42
C VAL A 181 -3.82 13.67 23.81
N SER A 182 -2.69 13.40 23.15
CA SER A 182 -1.83 14.49 22.62
C SER A 182 -2.26 15.08 21.27
N LEU A 183 -3.22 14.47 20.55
CA LEU A 183 -3.86 15.09 19.38
C LEU A 183 -5.29 15.59 19.66
N ALA A 184 -5.83 15.35 20.85
CA ALA A 184 -7.10 15.92 21.31
C ALA A 184 -6.96 17.41 21.68
N ASN A 185 -5.75 17.89 22.02
CA ASN A 185 -5.50 19.30 22.37
C ASN A 185 -5.37 20.25 21.16
N CYS A 186 -5.63 19.79 19.94
CA CYS A 186 -5.73 20.67 18.76
C CYS A 186 -7.20 20.92 18.33
N TRP A 187 -8.18 20.39 19.07
CA TRP A 187 -9.62 20.50 18.76
C TRP A 187 -10.38 21.48 19.67
N GLN A 188 -9.69 22.30 20.46
CA GLN A 188 -10.32 23.27 21.38
C GLN A 188 -10.30 24.73 20.91
N VAL A 189 -10.12 24.97 19.61
CA VAL A 189 -10.19 26.33 19.04
C VAL A 189 -11.05 26.35 17.78
N TYR A 190 -12.29 25.86 17.85
CA TYR A 190 -13.36 26.24 16.91
C TYR A 190 -14.72 25.93 17.55
N LEU A 191 -15.05 26.66 18.61
CA LEU A 191 -16.41 26.87 19.07
C LEU A 191 -16.52 28.30 19.61
N THR A 192 -16.70 29.24 18.66
CA THR A 192 -17.49 30.47 18.77
C THR A 192 -17.95 30.81 17.36
#